data_AF-A0AAE2BUF1-F1
#
_entry.id   AF-A0AAE2BUF1-F1
#
_cell.length_a   1.000
_cell.length_b   1.000
_cell.length_c   1.000
_cell.angle_alpha   90.00
_cell.angle_beta   90.00
_cell.angle_gamma   90.00
#
_symmetry.space_group_name_H-M   'P 1'
#
loop_
_entity.id
_entity.type
_entity.pdbx_description
1 polymer ?
#
loop_
_entity_poly.entity_id
_entity_poly.type
_entity_poly.pdbx_seq_one_letter_code
_entity_poly.pdbx_strand_id
1 'polypeptide(L)'
;MATESANPVTIVVQPHVAQPIAAQGEREKFSGNDFNRNYILNGLSDTLYNVYSSATTARALWESLKKKYKTEDAGLKKFIVGKFLDFKMVDSKTVMNQVQEFQMILHDLHVEGMKLSESF
;
A
#
# COMPACT_ATOMS: atom_id res chain seq x y z
N MET A 1 53.39 -39.21 63.04
CA MET A 1 53.22 -39.26 61.57
C MET A 1 52.35 -40.45 61.24
N ALA A 2 51.10 -40.20 60.84
CA ALA A 2 50.24 -41.13 60.12
C ALA A 2 49.27 -40.26 59.30
N THR A 3 49.40 -40.32 57.99
CA THR A 3 48.72 -39.45 57.03
C THR A 3 47.34 -40.01 56.68
N GLU A 4 46.31 -39.19 56.83
CA GLU A 4 44.93 -39.45 56.42
C GLU A 4 44.84 -39.40 54.89
N SER A 5 44.50 -40.54 54.27
CA SER A 5 44.33 -40.67 52.82
C SER A 5 42.90 -40.31 52.45
N ALA A 6 42.72 -39.13 51.88
CA ALA A 6 41.44 -38.67 51.35
C ALA A 6 41.10 -39.47 50.07
N ASN A 7 40.06 -40.30 50.13
CA ASN A 7 39.44 -40.93 48.96
C ASN A 7 38.63 -39.88 48.18
N PRO A 8 38.87 -39.65 46.88
CA PRO A 8 38.03 -38.75 46.10
C PRO A 8 36.71 -39.46 45.74
N VAL A 9 35.59 -38.85 46.12
CA VAL A 9 34.25 -39.24 45.67
C VAL A 9 34.07 -38.77 44.23
N THR A 10 33.99 -39.70 43.29
CA THR A 10 33.68 -39.39 41.88
C THR A 10 32.22 -38.97 41.76
N ILE A 11 31.96 -37.69 41.46
CA ILE A 11 30.61 -37.23 41.09
C ILE A 11 30.35 -37.62 39.64
N VAL A 12 29.45 -38.58 39.43
CA VAL A 12 28.92 -38.89 38.09
C VAL A 12 27.94 -37.79 37.70
N VAL A 13 28.38 -36.83 36.91
CA VAL A 13 27.49 -35.84 36.30
C VAL A 13 26.74 -36.53 35.15
N GLN A 14 25.49 -36.92 35.38
CA GLN A 14 24.62 -37.37 34.29
C GLN A 14 24.36 -36.20 33.34
N PRO A 15 24.56 -36.36 32.01
CA PRO A 15 24.21 -35.31 31.06
C PRO A 15 22.69 -35.22 31.00
N HIS A 16 22.12 -34.16 31.59
CA HIS A 16 20.77 -33.72 31.26
C HIS A 16 20.75 -33.42 29.76
N VAL A 17 20.06 -34.26 28.99
CA VAL A 17 19.77 -34.01 27.59
C VAL A 17 18.91 -32.76 27.55
N ALA A 18 19.45 -31.65 27.03
CA ALA A 18 18.66 -30.48 26.72
C ALA A 18 17.59 -30.89 25.70
N GLN A 19 16.32 -30.86 26.13
CA GLN A 19 15.20 -31.03 25.22
C GLN A 19 15.22 -29.86 24.21
N PRO A 20 15.07 -30.10 22.90
CA PRO A 20 14.95 -29.01 21.96
C PRO A 20 13.67 -28.25 22.28
N ILE A 21 13.79 -26.96 22.62
CA ILE A 21 12.65 -26.06 22.62
C ILE A 21 12.16 -26.03 21.18
N ALA A 22 11.04 -26.70 20.92
CA ALA A 22 10.39 -26.63 19.62
C ALA A 22 10.08 -25.15 19.36
N ALA A 23 10.79 -24.55 18.40
CA ALA A 23 10.37 -23.30 17.81
C ALA A 23 9.08 -23.60 17.03
N GLN A 24 7.93 -23.61 17.73
CA GLN A 24 6.61 -23.55 17.11
C GLN A 24 6.40 -22.14 16.56
N GLY A 25 7.09 -21.89 15.44
CA GLY A 25 6.69 -20.93 14.45
C GLY A 25 6.32 -21.71 13.21
N GLU A 26 5.15 -22.36 13.21
CA GLU A 26 4.53 -22.73 11.95
C GLU A 26 4.22 -21.42 11.24
N ARG A 27 5.13 -20.97 10.36
CA ARG A 27 4.81 -19.91 9.42
C ARG A 27 3.73 -20.47 8.52
N GLU A 28 2.49 -20.13 8.81
CA GLU A 28 1.38 -20.29 7.89
C GLU A 28 1.84 -19.72 6.55
N LYS A 29 1.99 -20.59 5.55
CA LYS A 29 2.31 -20.16 4.19
C LYS A 29 1.07 -19.49 3.64
N PHE A 30 0.91 -18.22 3.95
CA PHE A 30 -0.10 -17.39 3.34
C PHE A 30 0.10 -17.43 1.82
N SER A 31 -0.98 -17.74 1.09
CA SER A 31 -1.00 -17.54 -0.34
C SER A 31 -0.65 -16.08 -0.64
N GLY A 32 0.01 -15.79 -1.76
CA GLY A 32 0.36 -14.42 -2.14
C GLY A 32 -0.85 -13.46 -2.13
N ASN A 33 -2.05 -13.98 -2.38
CA ASN A 33 -3.31 -13.23 -2.26
C ASN A 33 -3.59 -12.79 -0.81
N ASP A 34 -3.36 -13.67 0.16
CA ASP A 34 -3.71 -13.43 1.55
C ASP A 34 -2.72 -12.47 2.22
N PHE A 35 -1.43 -12.58 1.86
CA PHE A 35 -0.42 -11.62 2.29
C PHE A 35 -0.76 -10.20 1.84
N ASN A 36 -1.07 -10.02 0.54
CA ASN A 36 -1.42 -8.70 0.00
C ASN A 36 -2.71 -8.14 0.61
N ARG A 37 -3.70 -9.00 0.85
CA ARG A 37 -4.95 -8.60 1.50
C ARG A 37 -4.68 -8.13 2.93
N ASN A 38 -3.89 -8.89 3.70
CA ASN A 38 -3.54 -8.53 5.07
C ASN A 38 -2.76 -7.21 5.12
N TYR A 39 -1.83 -7.01 4.18
CA TYR A 39 -1.09 -5.76 4.05
C TYR A 39 -2.02 -4.55 3.87
N ILE A 40 -3.01 -4.66 2.97
CA ILE A 40 -3.99 -3.58 2.75
C ILE A 40 -4.84 -3.34 4.01
N LEU A 41 -5.33 -4.41 4.65
CA LEU A 41 -6.17 -4.32 5.85
C LEU A 41 -5.46 -3.65 7.03
N ASN A 42 -4.17 -3.95 7.24
CA ASN A 42 -3.37 -3.36 8.32
C ASN A 42 -3.15 -1.84 8.15
N GLY A 43 -3.34 -1.30 6.95
CA GLY A 43 -3.32 0.14 6.70
C GLY A 43 -4.63 0.87 6.98
N LEU A 44 -5.71 0.15 7.34
CA LEU A 44 -7.03 0.72 7.58
C LEU A 44 -7.22 1.07 9.06
N SER A 45 -8.04 2.08 9.34
CA SER A 45 -8.54 2.32 10.70
C SER A 45 -9.52 1.22 11.13
N ASP A 46 -9.72 1.02 12.43
CA ASP A 46 -10.60 -0.03 12.97
C ASP A 46 -12.01 -0.02 12.36
N THR A 47 -12.56 1.19 12.15
CA THR A 47 -13.88 1.36 11.53
C THR A 47 -13.90 0.83 10.09
N LEU A 48 -12.85 1.09 9.30
CA LEU A 48 -12.75 0.63 7.92
C LEU A 48 -12.39 -0.85 7.86
N TYR A 49 -11.50 -1.31 8.73
CA TYR A 49 -11.13 -2.71 8.84
C TYR A 49 -12.38 -3.58 9.04
N ASN A 50 -13.26 -3.21 9.98
CA ASN A 50 -14.49 -3.97 10.25
C ASN A 50 -15.43 -4.06 9.04
N VAL A 51 -15.50 -3.00 8.23
CA VAL A 51 -16.34 -2.97 7.01
C VAL A 51 -15.74 -3.83 5.90
N TYR A 52 -14.41 -3.84 5.77
CA TYR A 52 -13.72 -4.41 4.61
C TYR A 52 -13.05 -5.78 4.86
N SER A 53 -13.03 -6.25 6.11
CA SER A 53 -12.42 -7.53 6.50
C SER A 53 -13.07 -8.74 5.84
N SER A 54 -14.32 -8.66 5.39
CA SER A 54 -15.03 -9.77 4.72
C SER A 54 -14.58 -9.99 3.27
N ALA A 55 -13.80 -9.09 2.67
CA ALA A 55 -13.32 -9.25 1.30
C ALA A 55 -12.43 -10.49 1.17
N THR A 56 -12.67 -11.35 0.19
CA THR A 56 -11.96 -12.64 0.04
C THR A 56 -10.63 -12.54 -0.68
N THR A 57 -10.41 -11.49 -1.48
CA THR A 57 -9.18 -11.30 -2.26
C THR A 57 -8.64 -9.89 -2.10
N ALA A 58 -7.31 -9.75 -2.22
CA ALA A 58 -6.66 -8.44 -2.20
C ALA A 58 -7.19 -7.53 -3.33
N ARG A 59 -7.47 -8.11 -4.50
CA ARG A 59 -8.04 -7.38 -5.65
C ARG A 59 -9.45 -6.85 -5.35
N ALA A 60 -10.35 -7.68 -4.81
CA ALA A 60 -11.70 -7.25 -4.49
C ALA A 60 -11.71 -6.16 -3.40
N LEU A 61 -10.83 -6.31 -2.40
CA LEU A 61 -10.61 -5.30 -1.36
C LEU A 61 -10.13 -3.98 -1.97
N TRP A 62 -9.07 -4.02 -2.77
CA TRP A 62 -8.52 -2.85 -3.44
C TRP A 62 -9.55 -2.15 -4.33
N GLU A 63 -10.28 -2.87 -5.19
CA GLU A 63 -11.29 -2.27 -6.06
C GLU A 63 -12.47 -1.68 -5.26
N SER A 64 -12.83 -2.25 -4.12
CA SER A 64 -13.90 -1.71 -3.26
C SER A 64 -13.48 -0.42 -2.55
N LEU A 65 -12.24 -0.38 -2.05
CA LEU A 65 -11.64 0.83 -1.47
C LEU A 65 -11.52 1.90 -2.55
N LYS A 66 -10.99 1.53 -3.71
CA LYS A 66 -10.91 2.40 -4.88
C LYS A 66 -12.28 2.91 -5.27
N LYS A 67 -13.31 2.09 -5.48
CA LYS A 67 -14.65 2.59 -5.82
C LYS A 67 -15.23 3.61 -4.82
N LYS A 68 -15.00 3.42 -3.53
CA LYS A 68 -15.57 4.30 -2.48
C LYS A 68 -14.75 5.57 -2.24
N TYR A 69 -13.43 5.48 -2.33
CA TYR A 69 -12.50 6.55 -1.94
C TYR A 69 -11.66 7.10 -3.08
N LYS A 70 -11.59 6.41 -4.22
CA LYS A 70 -11.28 7.05 -5.48
C LYS A 70 -12.45 8.00 -5.71
N THR A 71 -12.26 9.22 -5.24
CA THR A 71 -12.91 10.38 -5.82
C THR A 71 -12.39 10.36 -7.23
N GLU A 72 -13.07 9.64 -8.12
CA GLU A 72 -12.91 9.86 -9.53
C GLU A 72 -13.25 11.34 -9.71
N ASP A 73 -12.19 12.12 -9.78
CA ASP A 73 -12.12 13.13 -10.81
C ASP A 73 -12.91 14.42 -10.50
N ALA A 74 -13.73 14.51 -9.46
CA ALA A 74 -14.39 15.80 -9.13
C ALA A 74 -13.38 16.94 -8.87
N GLY A 75 -12.28 16.65 -8.16
CA GLY A 75 -11.20 17.62 -7.94
C GLY A 75 -10.34 17.83 -9.19
N LEU A 76 -10.04 16.76 -9.92
CA LEU A 76 -9.18 16.80 -11.11
C LEU A 76 -9.90 17.40 -12.33
N LYS A 77 -11.12 16.97 -12.67
CA LYS A 77 -12.03 17.65 -13.62
C LYS A 77 -12.17 19.12 -13.30
N LYS A 78 -12.46 19.49 -12.04
CA LYS A 78 -12.60 20.90 -11.65
C LYS A 78 -11.31 21.68 -11.87
N PHE A 79 -10.16 21.08 -11.57
CA PHE A 79 -8.86 21.70 -11.80
C PHE A 79 -8.56 21.89 -13.30
N ILE A 80 -8.80 20.86 -14.12
CA ILE A 80 -8.58 20.92 -15.57
C ILE A 80 -9.53 21.95 -16.22
N VAL A 81 -10.82 21.94 -15.86
CA VAL A 81 -11.79 22.95 -16.31
C VAL A 81 -11.36 24.35 -15.88
N GLY A 82 -10.87 24.52 -14.65
CA GLY A 82 -10.30 25.78 -14.18
C GLY A 82 -9.12 26.24 -15.05
N LYS A 83 -8.15 25.35 -15.31
CA LYS A 83 -7.01 25.64 -16.19
C LYS A 83 -7.44 26.02 -17.61
N PHE A 84 -8.48 25.37 -18.14
CA PHE A 84 -9.02 25.69 -19.46
C PHE A 84 -9.66 27.08 -19.49
N LEU A 85 -10.52 27.38 -18.52
CA LEU A 85 -11.21 28.68 -18.43
C LEU A 85 -10.25 29.84 -18.13
N ASP A 86 -9.21 29.60 -17.34
CA ASP A 86 -8.20 30.60 -16.96
C ASP A 86 -7.08 30.74 -18.00
N PHE A 87 -7.04 29.89 -19.03
CA PHE A 87 -6.00 29.95 -20.05
C PHE A 87 -6.12 31.23 -20.86
N LYS A 88 -5.04 32.00 -20.87
CA LYS A 88 -4.89 33.22 -21.66
C LYS A 88 -3.49 33.28 -22.24
N MET A 89 -3.41 33.75 -23.47
CA MET A 89 -2.11 34.01 -24.06
C MET A 89 -1.47 35.24 -23.42
N VAL A 90 -0.15 35.21 -23.27
CA VAL A 90 0.68 36.28 -22.68
C VAL A 90 1.84 36.61 -23.62
N ASP A 91 2.15 37.89 -23.76
CA ASP A 91 3.18 38.39 -24.68
C ASP A 91 4.60 37.92 -24.33
N SER A 92 4.81 37.51 -23.08
CA SER A 92 6.11 37.03 -22.60
C SER A 92 6.48 35.63 -23.11
N LYS A 93 5.58 34.92 -23.79
CA LYS A 93 5.81 33.56 -24.31
C LYS A 93 5.66 33.53 -25.83
N THR A 94 6.40 32.64 -26.48
CA THR A 94 6.21 32.37 -27.92
C THR A 94 4.83 31.77 -28.16
N VAL A 95 4.27 31.99 -29.36
CA VAL A 95 2.97 31.39 -29.75
C VAL A 95 3.04 29.87 -29.67
N MET A 96 4.15 29.27 -30.10
CA MET A 96 4.33 27.81 -30.10
C MET A 96 4.24 27.22 -28.69
N ASN A 97 4.93 27.80 -27.71
CA ASN A 97 4.89 27.30 -26.33
C ASN A 97 3.46 27.38 -25.76
N GLN A 98 2.73 28.45 -26.09
CA GLN A 98 1.37 28.64 -25.63
C GLN A 98 0.40 27.65 -26.29
N VAL A 99 0.56 27.36 -27.58
CA VAL A 99 -0.21 26.32 -28.28
C VAL A 99 0.05 24.94 -27.65
N GLN A 100 1.29 24.61 -27.31
CA GLN A 100 1.61 23.36 -26.64
C GLN A 100 0.97 23.29 -25.24
N GLU A 101 1.02 24.37 -24.46
CA GLU A 101 0.34 24.47 -23.16
C GLU A 101 -1.18 24.25 -23.30
N PHE A 102 -1.80 24.84 -24.31
CA PHE A 102 -3.23 24.67 -24.58
C PHE A 102 -3.57 23.23 -25.01
N GLN A 103 -2.75 22.63 -25.89
CA GLN A 103 -2.92 21.24 -26.32
C GLN A 103 -2.84 20.25 -25.15
N MET A 104 -1.97 20.49 -24.16
CA MET A 104 -1.94 19.67 -22.95
C MET A 104 -3.25 19.77 -22.17
N ILE A 105 -3.82 20.97 -22.03
CA ILE A 105 -5.11 21.16 -21.34
C ILE A 105 -6.24 20.43 -22.08
N LEU A 106 -6.27 20.50 -23.42
CA LEU A 106 -7.26 19.78 -24.23
C LEU A 106 -7.10 18.25 -24.13
N HIS A 107 -5.87 17.76 -24.10
CA HIS A 107 -5.59 16.34 -23.90
C HIS A 107 -6.11 15.87 -22.53
N ASP A 108 -5.83 16.61 -21.46
CA ASP A 108 -6.32 16.30 -20.11
C ASP A 108 -7.85 16.30 -20.05
N LEU A 109 -8.52 17.24 -20.72
CA LEU A 109 -9.98 17.25 -20.87
C LEU A 109 -10.50 15.97 -21.53
N HIS A 110 -9.85 15.55 -22.62
CA HIS A 110 -10.25 14.37 -23.38
C HIS A 110 -10.06 13.07 -22.57
N VAL A 111 -8.93 12.93 -21.88
CA VAL A 111 -8.61 11.74 -21.07
C VAL A 111 -9.62 11.55 -19.94
N GLU A 112 -10.03 12.63 -19.27
CA GLU A 112 -11.05 12.59 -18.22
C GLU A 112 -12.50 12.54 -18.76
N GLY A 113 -12.66 12.38 -20.09
CA GLY A 113 -13.95 12.21 -20.75
C GLY A 113 -14.82 13.46 -20.75
N MET A 114 -14.23 14.65 -20.59
CA MET A 114 -14.93 15.93 -20.64
C MET A 114 -15.11 16.35 -22.10
N LYS A 115 -16.36 16.42 -22.56
CA LYS A 115 -16.70 16.83 -23.93
C LYS A 115 -16.90 18.34 -23.99
N LEU A 116 -16.17 19.01 -24.88
CA LEU A 116 -16.49 20.37 -25.31
C LEU A 116 -17.69 20.31 -26.26
N SER A 117 -18.66 21.22 -26.08
CA SER A 117 -19.73 21.39 -27.06
C SER A 117 -19.17 22.02 -28.34
N GLU A 118 -19.69 21.60 -29.49
CA GLU A 118 -19.29 22.16 -30.81
C GLU A 118 -19.62 23.65 -30.97
N SER A 119 -20.38 24.23 -30.04
CA SER A 119 -20.77 25.64 -30.00
C SER A 119 -19.72 26.58 -29.36
N PHE A 120 -18.51 26.08 -29.07
CA PHE A 120 -17.38 26.90 -28.60
C PHE A 120 -16.47 27.34 -29.74
#